data_AF-A0A957S9J4-F1
#
_entry.id   AF-A0A957S9J4-F1
#
_cell.length_a   1.000
_cell.length_b   1.000
_cell.length_c   1.000
_cell.angle_alpha   90.00
_cell.angle_beta   90.00
_cell.angle_gamma   90.00
#
_symmetry.space_group_name_H-M   'P 1'
#
loop_
_entity.id
_entity.type
_entity.pdbx_description
1 polymer ?
#
loop_
_entity_poly.entity_id
_entity_poly.type
_entity_poly.pdbx_seq_one_letter_code
_entity_poly.pdbx_strand_id
1 'polypeptide(L)'
;MPNLITTLGPLPQDVLGMILPHEHIFVDLGPIEAESYKTADVAEVIRLMTPEIEKIKAQGITALVECTPVGVGRRADIDKAVSLATNFPVVMPTGIYREPWVPQWAHAADEEELTEWMLRELTGEIEESGVQAAWIKVSAGDDGITTCETKILRAAAKAGAATNAIIGSHTIQGRVVRDQLDIV
;
A
#
# COMPACT_ATOMS: atom_id res chain seq x y z
N MET A 1 -10.92 -21.95 -1.49
CA MET A 1 -10.43 -21.48 -0.18
C MET A 1 -9.93 -20.06 -0.38
N PRO A 2 -10.12 -19.13 0.58
CA PRO A 2 -9.63 -17.77 0.44
C PRO A 2 -8.09 -17.78 0.39
N ASN A 3 -7.51 -16.96 -0.48
CA ASN A 3 -6.07 -16.78 -0.62
C ASN A 3 -5.72 -15.35 -0.24
N LEU A 4 -4.55 -15.16 0.38
CA LEU A 4 -3.94 -13.85 0.56
C LEU A 4 -3.18 -13.49 -0.73
N ILE A 5 -3.48 -12.34 -1.34
CA ILE A 5 -2.77 -11.88 -2.53
C ILE A 5 -1.43 -11.27 -2.11
N THR A 6 -0.33 -11.70 -2.74
CA THR A 6 1.03 -11.28 -2.37
C THR A 6 1.91 -11.04 -3.61
N THR A 7 3.08 -10.44 -3.41
CA THR A 7 4.15 -10.27 -4.41
C THR A 7 4.61 -11.58 -5.07
N LEU A 8 4.44 -12.72 -4.40
CA LEU A 8 4.79 -14.05 -4.92
C LEU A 8 3.55 -14.82 -5.44
N GLY A 9 2.43 -14.13 -5.60
CA GLY A 9 1.14 -14.70 -6.00
C GLY A 9 0.24 -15.06 -4.81
N PRO A 10 -0.87 -15.78 -5.07
CA PRO A 10 -1.82 -16.15 -4.03
C PRO A 10 -1.20 -17.11 -3.00
N LEU A 11 -1.27 -16.74 -1.73
CA LEU A 11 -0.81 -17.54 -0.59
C LEU A 11 -2.04 -18.20 0.11
N PRO A 12 -2.14 -19.53 0.11
CA PRO A 12 -3.27 -20.23 0.73
C PRO A 12 -3.40 -19.99 2.24
N GLN A 13 -4.63 -19.98 2.74
CA GLN A 13 -4.90 -19.74 4.17
C GLN A 13 -4.24 -20.78 5.11
N ASP A 14 -4.12 -22.04 4.68
CA ASP A 14 -3.60 -23.15 5.49
C ASP A 14 -2.07 -23.09 5.70
N VAL A 15 -1.36 -22.27 4.94
CA VAL A 15 0.08 -22.01 5.13
C VAL A 15 0.35 -20.68 5.84
N LEU A 16 -0.70 -19.91 6.18
CA LEU A 16 -0.55 -18.67 6.95
C LEU A 16 -0.28 -18.99 8.43
N GLY A 17 0.79 -18.40 8.94
CA GLY A 17 1.11 -18.30 10.36
C GLY A 17 0.89 -16.88 10.86
N MET A 18 1.84 -16.37 11.64
CA MET A 18 1.78 -14.98 12.12
C MET A 18 2.06 -14.00 10.97
N ILE A 19 1.27 -12.92 10.92
CA ILE A 19 1.37 -11.86 9.92
C ILE A 19 1.70 -10.55 10.65
N LEU A 20 2.68 -9.81 10.14
CA LEU A 20 2.93 -8.45 10.58
C LEU A 20 1.99 -7.50 9.80
N PRO A 21 1.02 -6.83 10.45
CA PRO A 21 -0.10 -6.21 9.75
C PRO A 21 0.16 -4.78 9.26
N HIS A 22 1.27 -4.16 9.66
CA HIS A 22 1.64 -2.82 9.16
C HIS A 22 3.15 -2.67 9.25
N GLU A 23 3.82 -2.86 8.12
CA GLU A 23 5.28 -2.72 7.99
C GLU A 23 5.63 -1.90 6.74
N HIS A 24 6.91 -1.57 6.61
CA HIS A 24 7.44 -0.83 5.47
C HIS A 24 8.80 -1.43 5.05
N ILE A 25 8.92 -1.86 3.80
CA ILE A 25 10.19 -2.36 3.25
C ILE A 25 10.99 -1.21 2.62
N PHE A 26 10.30 -0.34 1.88
CA PHE A 26 10.89 0.83 1.25
C PHE A 26 9.92 2.01 1.36
N VAL A 27 10.44 3.16 1.78
CA VAL A 27 9.67 4.40 1.94
C VAL A 27 10.54 5.55 1.47
N ASP A 28 9.92 6.53 0.83
CA ASP A 28 10.51 7.84 0.58
C ASP A 28 9.52 8.91 1.04
N LEU A 29 9.85 9.59 2.15
CA LEU A 29 9.06 10.72 2.68
C LEU A 29 9.57 12.08 2.17
N GLY A 30 10.47 12.09 1.19
CA GLY A 30 10.92 13.30 0.52
C GLY A 30 9.79 14.02 -0.23
N PRO A 31 10.07 15.21 -0.78
CA PRO A 31 9.10 15.94 -1.60
C PRO A 31 8.64 15.06 -2.77
N ILE A 32 7.32 14.92 -2.94
CA ILE A 32 6.75 14.04 -3.98
C ILE A 32 7.16 14.50 -5.39
N GLU A 33 7.36 15.80 -5.59
CA GLU A 33 7.81 16.40 -6.85
C GLU A 33 9.24 16.03 -7.22
N ALA A 34 10.07 15.68 -6.24
CA ALA A 34 11.44 15.25 -6.49
C ALA A 34 11.51 13.81 -7.02
N GLU A 35 10.46 13.01 -6.79
CA GLU A 35 10.32 11.62 -7.23
C GLU A 35 11.58 10.76 -6.97
N SER A 36 12.31 11.04 -5.89
CA SER A 36 13.63 10.44 -5.62
C SER A 36 13.54 8.91 -5.51
N TYR A 37 12.42 8.42 -4.97
CA TYR A 37 12.04 7.02 -4.90
C TYR A 37 12.14 6.27 -6.24
N LYS A 38 11.97 6.92 -7.40
CA LYS A 38 12.08 6.28 -8.72
C LYS A 38 13.52 5.83 -9.02
N THR A 39 14.51 6.53 -8.46
CA THR A 39 15.94 6.26 -8.66
C THR A 39 16.56 5.41 -7.54
N ALA A 40 15.74 4.89 -6.62
CA ALA A 40 16.22 4.01 -5.57
C ALA A 40 16.95 2.77 -6.14
N ASP A 41 18.10 2.46 -5.55
CA ASP A 41 18.89 1.28 -5.93
C ASP A 41 18.25 0.01 -5.34
N VAL A 42 17.64 -0.78 -6.22
CA VAL A 42 16.98 -2.04 -5.85
C VAL A 42 17.95 -3.01 -5.16
N ALA A 43 19.20 -3.07 -5.61
CA ALA A 43 20.19 -3.98 -5.03
C ALA A 43 20.54 -3.57 -3.59
N GLU A 44 20.61 -2.27 -3.32
CA GLU A 44 20.83 -1.75 -1.99
C GLU A 44 19.65 -2.04 -1.05
N VAL A 45 18.41 -1.89 -1.53
CA VAL A 45 17.22 -2.26 -0.74
C VAL A 45 17.21 -3.75 -0.42
N ILE A 46 17.48 -4.62 -1.40
CA ILE A 46 17.62 -6.07 -1.17
C ILE A 46 18.70 -6.35 -0.12
N ARG A 47 19.87 -5.72 -0.24
CA ARG A 47 20.99 -5.89 0.69
C ARG A 47 20.62 -5.50 2.12
N LEU A 48 19.88 -4.40 2.30
CA LEU A 48 19.45 -3.91 3.60
C LEU A 48 18.30 -4.73 4.20
N MET A 49 17.33 -5.12 3.38
CA MET A 49 16.10 -5.76 3.85
C MET A 49 16.21 -7.27 4.02
N THR A 50 17.07 -7.95 3.26
CA THR A 50 17.24 -9.41 3.36
C THR A 50 17.50 -9.87 4.80
N PRO A 51 18.46 -9.29 5.57
CA PRO A 51 18.68 -9.70 6.95
C PRO A 51 17.46 -9.49 7.87
N GLU A 52 16.68 -8.42 7.67
CA GLU A 52 15.49 -8.14 8.48
C GLU A 52 14.35 -9.13 8.17
N ILE A 53 14.16 -9.47 6.89
CA ILE A 53 13.20 -10.48 6.47
C ILE A 53 13.58 -11.87 7.02
N GLU A 54 14.87 -12.24 6.98
CA GLU A 54 15.30 -13.52 7.55
C GLU A 54 15.09 -13.58 9.08
N LYS A 55 15.21 -12.46 9.80
CA LYS A 55 14.92 -12.40 11.25
C LYS A 55 13.45 -12.68 11.54
N ILE A 56 12.52 -12.12 10.78
CA ILE A 56 11.08 -12.35 11.02
C ILE A 56 10.66 -13.75 10.56
N LYS A 57 11.26 -14.29 9.49
CA LYS A 57 11.07 -15.68 9.05
C LYS A 57 11.49 -16.66 10.15
N ALA A 58 12.64 -16.42 10.79
CA ALA A 58 13.13 -17.25 11.90
C ALA A 58 12.19 -17.24 13.13
N GLN A 59 11.30 -16.24 13.24
CA GLN A 59 10.27 -16.15 14.28
C GLN A 59 8.94 -16.79 13.87
N GLY A 60 8.86 -17.39 12.67
CA GLY A 60 7.64 -18.01 12.17
C GLY A 60 6.63 -17.03 11.56
N ILE A 61 7.05 -15.79 11.25
CA ILE A 61 6.24 -14.90 10.42
C ILE A 61 6.17 -15.49 9.01
N THR A 62 4.98 -15.55 8.43
CA THR A 62 4.76 -16.14 7.09
C THR A 62 4.47 -15.12 6.01
N ALA A 63 4.05 -13.91 6.39
CA ALA A 63 3.83 -12.78 5.48
C ALA A 63 3.90 -11.46 6.26
N LEU A 64 4.13 -10.36 5.56
CA LEU A 64 3.93 -9.01 6.09
C LEU A 64 3.01 -8.20 5.18
N VAL A 65 2.36 -7.20 5.77
CA VAL A 65 1.55 -6.23 5.07
C VAL A 65 2.35 -4.94 4.90
N GLU A 66 2.69 -4.65 3.65
CA GLU A 66 3.39 -3.43 3.25
C GLU A 66 2.37 -2.28 3.23
N CYS A 67 2.69 -1.16 3.88
CA CYS A 67 1.79 -0.04 4.15
C CYS A 67 2.17 1.29 3.48
N THR A 68 2.97 1.27 2.42
CA THR A 68 3.46 2.42 1.65
C THR A 68 2.56 2.65 0.42
N PRO A 69 1.60 3.60 0.49
CA PRO A 69 0.80 3.99 -0.67
C PRO A 69 1.56 4.94 -1.61
N VAL A 70 0.91 5.33 -2.72
CA VAL A 70 1.39 6.43 -3.55
C VAL A 70 1.54 7.71 -2.72
N GLY A 71 2.58 8.48 -3.00
CA GLY A 71 2.93 9.71 -2.29
C GLY A 71 4.13 9.55 -1.35
N VAL A 72 4.37 8.33 -0.85
CA VAL A 72 5.46 8.06 0.12
C VAL A 72 6.42 6.96 -0.35
N GLY A 73 6.58 6.83 -1.67
CA GLY A 73 7.61 5.98 -2.27
C GLY A 73 7.20 4.55 -2.58
N ARG A 74 5.92 4.24 -2.79
CA ARG A 74 5.47 2.88 -3.19
C ARG A 74 6.25 2.37 -4.40
N ARG A 75 6.91 1.21 -4.25
CA ARG A 75 7.73 0.56 -5.29
C ARG A 75 7.50 -0.96 -5.30
N ALA A 76 6.38 -1.39 -5.88
CA ALA A 76 5.99 -2.80 -5.95
C ALA A 76 7.02 -3.70 -6.64
N ASP A 77 7.81 -3.15 -7.57
CA ASP A 77 8.94 -3.82 -8.21
C ASP A 77 10.09 -4.10 -7.21
N ILE A 78 10.40 -3.17 -6.32
CA ILE A 78 11.39 -3.35 -5.24
C ILE A 78 10.88 -4.37 -4.23
N ASP A 79 9.63 -4.26 -3.78
CA ASP A 79 9.04 -5.21 -2.83
C ASP A 79 8.99 -6.62 -3.39
N LYS A 80 8.67 -6.76 -4.69
CA LYS A 80 8.76 -8.04 -5.40
C LYS A 80 10.19 -8.57 -5.48
N ALA A 81 11.17 -7.71 -5.75
CA ALA A 81 12.57 -8.11 -5.80
C ALA A 81 13.09 -8.60 -4.43
N VAL A 82 12.72 -7.92 -3.34
CA VAL A 82 12.99 -8.37 -1.97
C VAL A 82 12.29 -9.69 -1.67
N SER A 83 11.03 -9.83 -2.06
CA SER A 83 10.24 -11.05 -1.88
C SER A 83 10.89 -12.24 -2.60
N LEU A 84 11.34 -12.06 -3.84
CA LEU A 84 12.04 -13.08 -4.63
C LEU A 84 13.39 -13.46 -4.01
N ALA A 85 14.17 -12.47 -3.56
CA ALA A 85 15.49 -12.71 -2.97
C ALA A 85 15.42 -13.48 -1.64
N THR A 86 14.33 -13.29 -0.88
CA THR A 86 14.15 -13.86 0.46
C THR A 86 13.17 -15.03 0.48
N ASN A 87 12.50 -15.32 -0.64
CA ASN A 87 11.36 -16.23 -0.72
C ASN A 87 10.32 -15.93 0.37
N PHE A 88 9.97 -14.65 0.53
CA PHE A 88 9.04 -14.17 1.54
C PHE A 88 7.89 -13.38 0.90
N PRO A 89 6.63 -13.77 1.13
CA PRO A 89 5.50 -13.11 0.50
C PRO A 89 5.14 -11.78 1.20
N VAL A 90 4.88 -10.75 0.41
CA VAL A 90 4.53 -9.39 0.86
C VAL A 90 3.17 -8.99 0.30
N VAL A 91 2.31 -8.42 1.14
CA VAL A 91 0.96 -7.98 0.77
C VAL A 91 0.99 -6.48 0.42
N MET A 92 0.76 -6.15 -0.85
CA MET A 92 0.91 -4.77 -1.36
C MET A 92 -0.38 -3.94 -1.32
N PRO A 93 -0.29 -2.63 -1.04
CA PRO A 93 -1.43 -1.72 -1.08
C PRO A 93 -1.61 -1.02 -2.44
N THR A 94 -2.86 -0.74 -2.79
CA THR A 94 -3.21 0.44 -3.60
C THR A 94 -3.48 1.65 -2.69
N GLY A 95 -3.82 2.79 -3.28
CA GLY A 95 -4.22 4.00 -2.55
C GLY A 95 -3.12 5.05 -2.42
N ILE A 96 -3.45 6.15 -1.76
CA ILE A 96 -2.67 7.40 -1.73
C ILE A 96 -2.54 7.89 -0.29
N TYR A 97 -1.38 8.45 0.04
CA TYR A 97 -1.15 9.11 1.32
C TYR A 97 -1.89 10.46 1.42
N ARG A 98 -1.68 11.17 2.53
CA ARG A 98 -2.29 12.47 2.85
C ARG A 98 -1.45 13.62 2.32
N GLU A 99 -2.00 14.82 2.42
CA GLU A 99 -1.23 16.04 2.18
C GLU A 99 -0.01 16.16 3.12
N PRO A 100 1.13 16.72 2.65
CA PRO A 100 1.38 17.28 1.32
C PRO A 100 1.92 16.26 0.29
N TRP A 101 1.80 14.96 0.54
CA TRP A 101 2.36 13.91 -0.33
C TRP A 101 1.39 13.43 -1.42
N VAL A 102 0.23 14.07 -1.56
CA VAL A 102 -0.71 13.74 -2.64
C VAL A 102 -0.10 14.20 -3.97
N PRO A 103 0.04 13.30 -4.98
CA PRO A 103 0.64 13.68 -6.25
C PRO A 103 -0.32 14.55 -7.08
N GLN A 104 0.25 15.41 -7.94
CA GLN A 104 -0.52 16.36 -8.78
C GLN A 104 -1.61 15.69 -9.64
N TRP A 105 -1.36 14.47 -10.13
CA TRP A 105 -2.36 13.74 -10.91
C TRP A 105 -3.59 13.38 -10.07
N ALA A 106 -3.42 13.06 -8.78
CA ALA A 106 -4.53 12.72 -7.89
C ALA A 106 -5.31 13.97 -7.47
N HIS A 107 -4.65 15.13 -7.43
CA HIS A 107 -5.36 16.41 -7.34
C HIS A 107 -6.26 16.66 -8.55
N ALA A 108 -5.73 16.42 -9.76
CA ALA A 108 -6.44 16.66 -11.01
C ALA A 108 -7.54 15.63 -11.32
N ALA A 109 -7.33 14.37 -10.94
CA ALA A 109 -8.26 13.28 -11.21
C ALA A 109 -9.60 13.50 -10.50
N ASP A 110 -10.71 13.05 -11.09
CA ASP A 110 -11.98 12.99 -10.38
C ASP A 110 -12.08 11.72 -9.50
N GLU A 111 -13.21 11.58 -8.78
CA GLU A 111 -13.42 10.44 -7.88
C GLU A 111 -13.54 9.11 -8.65
N GLU A 112 -14.13 9.12 -9.85
CA GLU A 112 -14.32 7.91 -10.65
C GLU A 112 -12.99 7.44 -11.22
N GLU A 113 -12.17 8.35 -11.76
CA GLU A 113 -10.83 8.05 -12.24
C GLU A 113 -9.95 7.43 -11.13
N LEU A 114 -10.07 7.93 -9.89
CA LEU A 114 -9.38 7.35 -8.73
C LEU A 114 -9.93 5.97 -8.37
N THR A 115 -11.25 5.77 -8.41
CA THR A 115 -11.87 4.46 -8.18
C THR A 115 -11.41 3.44 -9.23
N GLU A 116 -11.48 3.79 -10.51
CA GLU A 116 -11.05 2.93 -11.62
C GLU A 116 -9.55 2.59 -11.51
N TRP A 117 -8.72 3.56 -11.13
CA TRP A 117 -7.29 3.31 -10.89
C TRP A 117 -7.06 2.28 -9.77
N MET A 118 -7.70 2.44 -8.61
CA MET A 118 -7.58 1.46 -7.51
C MET A 118 -8.12 0.09 -7.92
N LEU A 119 -9.24 0.03 -8.65
CA LEU A 119 -9.82 -1.23 -9.15
C LEU A 119 -8.89 -1.96 -10.11
N ARG A 120 -8.21 -1.24 -11.01
CA ARG A 120 -7.22 -1.84 -11.92
C ARG A 120 -6.08 -2.48 -11.16
N GLU A 121 -5.58 -1.85 -10.10
CA GLU A 121 -4.51 -2.44 -9.28
C GLU A 121 -4.99 -3.61 -8.42
N LEU A 122 -6.23 -3.55 -7.92
CA LEU A 122 -6.84 -4.59 -7.08
C LEU A 122 -7.26 -5.84 -7.86
N THR A 123 -7.50 -5.72 -9.16
CA THR A 123 -7.96 -6.83 -10.04
C THR A 123 -6.95 -7.21 -11.13
N GLY A 124 -5.86 -6.45 -11.24
CA GLY A 124 -4.81 -6.60 -12.24
C GLY A 124 -3.45 -6.47 -11.58
N GLU A 125 -2.65 -5.52 -12.03
CA GLU A 125 -1.31 -5.27 -11.50
C GLU A 125 -1.08 -3.79 -11.19
N ILE A 126 -0.23 -3.53 -10.21
CA ILE A 126 0.31 -2.22 -9.89
C ILE A 126 1.30 -1.87 -11.00
N GLU A 127 0.97 -0.84 -11.77
CA GLU A 127 1.78 -0.37 -12.90
C GLU A 127 2.09 -1.50 -13.88
N GLU A 128 3.37 -1.83 -14.10
CA GLU A 128 3.82 -2.97 -14.93
C GLU A 128 4.65 -3.96 -14.09
N SER A 129 4.44 -3.98 -12.77
CA SER A 129 5.27 -4.74 -11.83
C SER A 129 4.98 -6.26 -11.83
N GLY A 130 3.85 -6.67 -12.39
CA GLY A 130 3.33 -8.03 -12.21
C GLY A 130 3.00 -8.35 -10.75
N VAL A 131 2.60 -7.35 -9.96
CA VAL A 131 2.12 -7.50 -8.56
C VAL A 131 0.71 -6.94 -8.46
N GLN A 132 -0.23 -7.74 -7.99
CA GLN A 132 -1.59 -7.30 -7.70
C GLN A 132 -1.67 -6.66 -6.31
N ALA A 133 -2.37 -5.53 -6.18
CA ALA A 133 -2.69 -4.96 -4.88
C ALA A 133 -3.71 -5.83 -4.14
N ALA A 134 -3.53 -6.03 -2.84
CA ALA A 134 -4.40 -6.87 -2.03
C ALA A 134 -5.37 -6.07 -1.14
N TRP A 135 -5.07 -4.80 -0.90
CA TRP A 135 -5.79 -3.96 0.04
C TRP A 135 -5.56 -2.48 -0.29
N ILE A 136 -6.29 -1.58 0.37
CA ILE A 136 -6.26 -0.14 0.09
C ILE A 136 -5.71 0.60 1.31
N LYS A 137 -4.63 1.35 1.13
CA LYS A 137 -4.07 2.24 2.15
C LYS A 137 -4.40 3.69 1.83
N VAL A 138 -4.98 4.38 2.79
CA VAL A 138 -5.27 5.83 2.72
C VAL A 138 -4.72 6.54 3.95
N SER A 139 -4.76 7.86 3.95
CA SER A 139 -4.36 8.69 5.08
C SER A 139 -5.17 10.00 5.08
N ALA A 140 -5.24 10.67 6.23
CA ALA A 140 -5.93 11.95 6.34
C ALA A 140 -5.20 12.95 7.24
N GLY A 141 -5.41 14.23 6.93
CA GLY A 141 -5.04 15.41 7.72
C GLY A 141 -5.59 15.39 9.15
N ASP A 142 -4.79 15.84 10.13
CA ASP A 142 -5.29 16.04 11.51
C ASP A 142 -5.90 17.42 11.73
N ASP A 143 -5.52 18.40 10.89
CA ASP A 143 -6.06 19.76 10.89
C ASP A 143 -7.37 19.88 10.10
N GLY A 144 -7.88 18.73 9.62
CA GLY A 144 -9.07 18.62 8.78
C GLY A 144 -8.80 17.78 7.53
N ILE A 145 -9.80 17.00 7.13
CA ILE A 145 -9.74 16.20 5.90
C ILE A 145 -9.96 17.14 4.72
N THR A 146 -8.98 17.24 3.83
CA THR A 146 -9.07 18.14 2.68
C THR A 146 -10.11 17.66 1.66
N THR A 147 -10.49 18.53 0.71
CA THR A 147 -11.34 18.12 -0.42
C THR A 147 -10.68 16.99 -1.23
N CYS A 148 -9.36 17.02 -1.40
CA CYS A 148 -8.64 15.98 -2.13
C CYS A 148 -8.60 14.67 -1.34
N GLU A 149 -8.29 14.70 -0.04
CA GLU A 149 -8.32 13.53 0.83
C GLU A 149 -9.72 12.91 0.94
N THR A 150 -10.76 13.75 1.01
CA THR A 150 -12.17 13.31 0.99
C THR A 150 -12.50 12.55 -0.30
N LYS A 151 -12.07 13.08 -1.45
CA LYS A 151 -12.24 12.44 -2.76
C LYS A 151 -11.51 11.09 -2.83
N ILE A 152 -10.27 11.03 -2.36
CA ILE A 152 -9.47 9.79 -2.29
C ILE A 152 -10.15 8.76 -1.38
N LEU A 153 -10.66 9.19 -0.22
CA LEU A 153 -11.34 8.30 0.73
C LEU A 153 -12.63 7.70 0.14
N ARG A 154 -13.45 8.50 -0.55
CA ARG A 154 -14.65 8.00 -1.25
C ARG A 154 -14.30 7.04 -2.38
N ALA A 155 -13.26 7.36 -3.15
CA ALA A 155 -12.78 6.48 -4.21
C ALA A 155 -12.32 5.11 -3.64
N ALA A 156 -11.60 5.14 -2.52
CA ALA A 156 -11.18 3.94 -1.79
C ALA A 156 -12.38 3.13 -1.26
N ALA A 157 -13.40 3.79 -0.70
CA ALA A 157 -14.62 3.13 -0.23
C ALA A 157 -15.37 2.42 -1.37
N LYS A 158 -15.51 3.09 -2.53
CA LYS A 158 -16.13 2.49 -3.72
C LYS A 158 -15.33 1.28 -4.23
N ALA A 159 -14.02 1.41 -4.38
CA ALA A 159 -13.16 0.32 -4.83
C ALA A 159 -13.15 -0.86 -3.85
N GLY A 160 -13.10 -0.57 -2.55
CA GLY A 160 -13.19 -1.56 -1.47
C GLY A 160 -14.52 -2.31 -1.50
N ALA A 161 -15.64 -1.60 -1.66
CA ALA A 161 -16.96 -2.22 -1.77
C ALA A 161 -17.11 -3.13 -3.00
N ALA A 162 -16.52 -2.74 -4.13
CA ALA A 162 -16.59 -3.51 -5.38
C ALA A 162 -15.70 -4.77 -5.37
N THR A 163 -14.61 -4.77 -4.60
CA THR A 163 -13.61 -5.85 -4.60
C THR A 163 -13.57 -6.66 -3.29
N ASN A 164 -14.30 -6.19 -2.27
CA ASN A 164 -14.18 -6.66 -0.89
C ASN A 164 -12.76 -6.48 -0.30
N ALA A 165 -11.99 -5.51 -0.84
CA ALA A 165 -10.67 -5.16 -0.32
C ALA A 165 -10.78 -4.41 1.02
N ILE A 166 -9.88 -4.73 1.95
CA ILE A 166 -9.79 -4.04 3.24
C ILE A 166 -9.20 -2.65 3.03
N ILE A 167 -9.75 -1.66 3.74
CA ILE A 167 -9.22 -0.30 3.80
C ILE A 167 -8.51 -0.11 5.14
N GLY A 168 -7.24 0.29 5.11
CA GLY A 168 -6.52 0.74 6.29
C GLY A 168 -6.16 2.22 6.15
N SER A 169 -6.38 3.01 7.22
CA SER A 169 -6.06 4.43 7.21
C SER A 169 -4.98 4.80 8.21
N HIS A 170 -4.01 5.60 7.78
CA HIS A 170 -3.14 6.34 8.70
C HIS A 170 -3.91 7.52 9.29
N THR A 171 -3.94 7.59 10.61
CA THR A 171 -4.46 8.72 11.39
C THR A 171 -3.51 8.95 12.57
N ILE A 172 -3.30 10.21 12.98
CA ILE A 172 -2.54 10.50 14.19
C ILE A 172 -3.50 10.60 15.38
N GLN A 173 -4.68 11.20 15.17
CA GLN A 173 -5.69 11.37 16.21
C GLN A 173 -6.93 10.49 15.97
N GLY A 174 -7.42 9.82 17.03
CA GLY A 174 -8.61 8.97 16.95
C GLY A 174 -9.90 9.70 16.56
N ARG A 175 -9.95 11.04 16.67
CA ARG A 175 -11.07 11.85 16.15
C ARG A 175 -11.13 11.80 14.63
N VAL A 176 -9.99 11.79 13.94
CA VAL A 176 -9.93 11.75 12.45
C VAL A 176 -10.61 10.50 11.92
N VAL A 177 -10.51 9.37 12.62
CA VAL A 177 -11.24 8.15 12.25
C VAL A 177 -12.75 8.37 12.20
N ARG A 178 -13.31 9.14 13.15
CA ARG A 178 -14.75 9.47 13.16
C ARG A 178 -15.11 10.38 11.99
N ASP A 179 -14.29 11.40 11.75
CA ASP A 179 -14.48 12.32 10.64
C ASP A 179 -14.43 11.58 9.28
N GLN A 180 -13.56 10.56 9.13
CA GLN A 180 -13.52 9.69 7.95
C GLN A 180 -14.78 8.84 7.81
N LEU A 181 -15.28 8.25 8.91
CA LEU A 181 -16.49 7.42 8.91
C LEU A 181 -17.77 8.22 8.62
N ASP A 182 -17.79 9.53 8.88
CA ASP A 182 -18.94 10.39 8.52
C ASP A 182 -18.97 10.71 7.01
N ILE A 183 -17.89 10.43 6.27
CA ILE A 183 -17.77 10.69 4.82
C ILE A 183 -18.28 9.50 3.98
N VAL A 184 -18.11 8.27 4.46
CA VAL A 184 -18.30 7.01 3.69
C VAL A 184 -19.34 6.08 4.28
#